data_AF-A0A2Y9U1Z0-F1
#
_entry.id   AF-A0A2Y9U1Z0-F1
#
_cell.length_a   1.000
_cell.length_b   1.000
_cell.length_c   1.000
_cell.angle_alpha   90.00
_cell.angle_beta   90.00
_cell.angle_gamma   90.00
#
_symmetry.space_group_name_H-M   'P 1'
#
loop_
_entity.id
_entity.type
_entity.pdbx_description
1 polymer ?
#
loop_
_entity_poly.entity_id
_entity_poly.type
_entity_poly.pdbx_seq_one_letter_code
_entity_poly.pdbx_strand_id
1 'polypeptide(L)'
;MGAVGIIGSKAKGGSGKGSALPTPIPTTASNGLSYKSNPKHTPGQQGYSYRAGTEPKDSIELFGASVVSGKKRYAKDAEGNVHQFTNTNDGTWHWSGSTGDKSVQLDKNMIPADVKKQLNLPKKGW
;
A
#
# COMPACT_ATOMS: atom_id res chain seq x y z
N MET A 1 29.90 4.25 38.19
CA MET A 1 30.05 5.56 37.53
C MET A 1 30.13 5.30 36.03
N GLY A 2 29.22 5.66 35.14
CA GLY A 2 27.91 6.30 35.21
C GLY A 2 27.11 5.87 33.96
N ALA A 3 25.78 5.89 34.06
CA ALA A 3 24.87 5.64 32.95
C ALA A 3 24.41 6.97 32.34
N VAL A 4 24.33 7.06 31.01
CA VAL A 4 23.51 8.02 30.24
C VAL A 4 23.32 7.40 28.85
N GLY A 5 22.15 7.30 28.20
CA GLY A 5 20.78 7.69 28.50
C GLY A 5 20.00 7.51 27.18
N ILE A 6 19.06 6.56 27.13
CA ILE A 6 18.16 6.37 25.98
C ILE A 6 17.07 7.43 26.07
N ILE A 7 17.02 8.36 25.11
CA ILE A 7 15.89 9.29 24.96
C ILE A 7 14.81 8.59 24.12
N GLY A 8 13.96 7.84 24.80
CA GLY A 8 12.71 7.34 24.24
C GLY A 8 11.68 8.46 24.21
N SER A 9 11.28 8.88 23.01
CA SER A 9 10.13 9.76 22.83
C SER A 9 8.86 9.04 23.24
N LYS A 10 8.25 9.54 24.31
CA LYS A 10 7.07 9.05 24.99
C LYS A 10 5.83 9.23 24.11
N ALA A 11 5.37 8.19 23.43
CA ALA A 11 4.01 8.15 22.89
C ALA A 11 3.04 7.78 24.03
N LYS A 12 2.07 8.64 24.33
CA LYS A 12 1.05 8.39 25.36
C LYS A 12 -0.34 8.52 24.72
N GLY A 13 -1.09 7.41 24.73
CA GLY A 13 -2.57 7.41 24.73
C GLY A 13 -3.23 6.69 23.55
N GLY A 14 -3.70 5.46 23.77
CA GLY A 14 -4.62 4.76 22.89
C GLY A 14 -4.80 3.28 23.26
N SER A 15 -5.88 2.98 23.97
CA SER A 15 -6.30 1.69 24.52
C SER A 15 -6.20 0.49 23.56
N GLY A 16 -5.83 -0.68 24.10
CA GLY A 16 -5.52 -1.90 23.35
C GLY A 16 -6.52 -2.30 22.25
N LYS A 17 -6.04 -2.26 21.01
CA LYS A 17 -6.48 -2.95 19.79
C LYS A 17 -5.31 -2.79 18.80
N GLY A 18 -5.07 -3.76 17.93
CA GLY A 18 -3.97 -3.70 16.95
C GLY A 18 -3.97 -2.39 16.15
N SER A 19 -2.83 -2.05 15.54
CA SER A 19 -2.72 -0.84 14.70
C SER A 19 -3.85 -0.81 13.66
N ALA A 20 -4.43 0.37 13.40
CA ALA A 20 -5.42 0.52 12.33
C ALA A 20 -4.81 0.37 10.93
N LEU A 21 -3.47 0.45 10.83
CA LEU A 21 -2.71 0.15 9.61
C LEU A 21 -2.80 -1.35 9.29
N PRO A 22 -3.13 -1.73 8.03
CA PRO A 22 -3.08 -3.12 7.59
C PRO A 22 -1.74 -3.81 7.87
N THR A 23 -0.63 -3.11 7.60
CA THR A 23 0.73 -3.58 7.85
C THR A 23 1.56 -2.48 8.54
N PRO A 24 1.55 -2.41 9.89
CA PRO A 24 2.12 -1.27 10.62
C PRO A 24 3.66 -1.22 10.65
N ILE A 25 4.31 -2.37 10.50
CA ILE A 25 5.76 -2.52 10.51
C ILE A 25 6.22 -3.11 9.17
N PRO A 26 7.42 -2.78 8.67
CA PRO A 26 7.97 -3.40 7.47
C PRO A 26 7.88 -4.93 7.56
N THR A 27 7.21 -5.54 6.58
CA THR A 27 6.93 -6.97 6.53
C THR A 27 7.25 -7.50 5.15
N THR A 28 7.99 -8.61 5.08
CA THR A 28 8.29 -9.27 3.81
C THR A 28 7.05 -9.94 3.25
N ALA A 29 6.60 -9.50 2.07
CA ALA A 29 5.48 -10.11 1.37
C ALA A 29 5.90 -11.39 0.62
N SER A 30 4.94 -12.13 0.06
CA SER A 30 5.20 -13.40 -0.65
C SER A 30 6.09 -13.28 -1.89
N ASN A 31 6.25 -12.07 -2.45
CA ASN A 31 7.20 -11.77 -3.52
C ASN A 31 8.63 -11.50 -3.03
N GLY A 32 8.90 -11.63 -1.72
CA GLY A 32 10.22 -11.39 -1.11
C GLY A 32 10.57 -9.92 -0.88
N LEU A 33 9.67 -8.98 -1.15
CA LEU A 33 9.90 -7.54 -0.99
C LEU A 33 9.30 -7.00 0.32
N SER A 34 9.92 -5.96 0.87
CA SER A 34 9.43 -5.28 2.07
C SER A 34 8.20 -4.42 1.76
N TYR A 35 7.15 -4.58 2.55
CA TYR A 35 5.90 -3.81 2.49
C TYR A 35 5.60 -3.14 3.82
N LYS A 36 5.10 -1.90 3.80
CA LYS A 36 4.57 -1.21 4.97
C LYS A 36 3.43 -0.29 4.56
N SER A 37 2.33 -0.34 5.30
CA SER A 37 1.21 0.57 5.11
C SER A 37 1.62 2.02 5.34
N ASN A 38 1.08 2.93 4.53
CA ASN A 38 1.34 4.36 4.65
C ASN A 38 0.18 5.03 5.39
N PRO A 39 0.41 5.65 6.57
CA PRO A 39 -0.63 6.32 7.36
C PRO A 39 -1.53 7.27 6.55
N LYS A 40 -1.01 7.89 5.49
CA LYS A 40 -1.80 8.81 4.64
C LYS A 40 -2.99 8.15 3.93
N HIS A 41 -2.98 6.82 3.80
CA HIS A 41 -4.02 6.02 3.14
C HIS A 41 -4.90 5.24 4.11
N THR A 42 -4.77 5.44 5.43
CA THR A 42 -5.48 4.66 6.44
C THR A 42 -6.39 5.56 7.29
N PRO A 43 -7.72 5.37 7.26
CA PRO A 43 -8.65 6.15 8.08
C PRO A 43 -8.28 6.13 9.58
N GLY A 44 -8.33 7.30 10.21
CA GLY A 44 -8.00 7.47 11.63
C GLY A 44 -6.51 7.57 11.94
N GLN A 45 -5.63 7.50 10.94
CA GLN A 45 -4.20 7.75 11.11
C GLN A 45 -3.82 9.21 10.87
N GLN A 46 -2.71 9.64 11.47
CA GLN A 46 -2.16 10.97 11.25
C GLN A 46 -1.78 11.16 9.78
N GLY A 47 -2.23 12.27 9.19
CA GLY A 47 -1.96 12.59 7.78
C GLY A 47 -2.88 11.87 6.79
N TYR A 48 -3.88 11.11 7.27
CA TYR A 48 -4.89 10.54 6.39
C TYR A 48 -5.63 11.63 5.61
N SER A 49 -5.82 11.38 4.32
CA SER A 49 -6.67 12.19 3.46
C SER A 49 -7.46 11.26 2.55
N TYR A 50 -8.79 11.42 2.52
CA TYR A 50 -9.62 10.71 1.54
C TYR A 50 -9.19 11.04 0.10
N ARG A 51 -8.55 12.20 -0.13
CA ARG A 51 -8.00 12.60 -1.42
C ARG A 51 -6.69 11.89 -1.79
N ALA A 52 -6.16 11.05 -0.90
CA ALA A 52 -5.05 10.16 -1.19
C ALA A 52 -5.55 8.74 -1.56
N GLY A 53 -6.85 8.46 -1.44
CA GLY A 53 -7.39 7.11 -1.52
C GLY A 53 -7.22 6.31 -0.24
N THR A 54 -8.00 5.24 -0.12
CA THR A 54 -8.05 4.35 1.07
C THR A 54 -7.40 3.01 0.77
N GLU A 55 -6.35 2.68 1.52
CA GLU A 55 -5.64 1.40 1.42
C GLU A 55 -6.57 0.24 1.81
N PRO A 56 -6.64 -0.83 1.00
CA PRO A 56 -7.43 -2.00 1.33
C PRO A 56 -6.73 -2.85 2.41
N LYS A 57 -7.51 -3.63 3.15
CA LYS A 57 -7.01 -4.45 4.27
C LYS A 57 -6.07 -5.57 3.83
N ASP A 58 -6.27 -6.10 2.63
CA ASP A 58 -5.49 -7.17 1.99
C ASP A 58 -4.34 -6.63 1.11
N SER A 59 -3.88 -5.40 1.37
CA SER A 59 -2.89 -4.73 0.54
C SER A 59 -1.54 -5.43 0.50
N ILE A 60 -1.13 -6.15 1.55
CA ILE A 60 0.13 -6.92 1.54
C ILE A 60 0.02 -8.20 0.71
N GLU A 61 -1.15 -8.86 0.70
CA GLU A 61 -1.43 -10.01 -0.15
C GLU A 61 -1.47 -9.59 -1.62
N LEU A 62 -2.16 -8.49 -1.93
CA LEU A 62 -2.17 -7.89 -3.27
C LEU A 62 -0.76 -7.52 -3.70
N PHE A 63 0.02 -6.87 -2.81
CA PHE A 63 1.41 -6.56 -3.10
C PHE A 63 2.24 -7.81 -3.36
N GLY A 64 2.06 -8.87 -2.58
CA GLY A 64 2.72 -10.16 -2.77
C GLY A 64 2.44 -10.79 -4.14
N ALA A 65 1.22 -10.63 -4.66
CA ALA A 65 0.84 -11.11 -6.00
C ALA A 65 1.17 -10.11 -7.14
N SER A 66 1.77 -8.96 -6.84
CA SER A 66 1.93 -7.87 -7.81
C SER A 66 2.99 -8.15 -8.88
N VAL A 67 2.77 -7.60 -10.07
CA VAL A 67 3.71 -7.59 -11.20
C VAL A 67 4.41 -6.23 -11.32
N VAL A 68 5.63 -6.23 -11.83
CA VAL A 68 6.44 -5.01 -11.98
C VAL A 68 6.24 -4.36 -13.35
N SER A 69 6.11 -3.04 -13.37
CA SER A 69 6.19 -2.23 -14.59
C SER A 69 6.85 -0.89 -14.30
N GLY A 70 8.03 -0.67 -14.89
CA GLY A 70 8.88 0.48 -14.58
C GLY A 70 9.26 0.53 -13.09
N LYS A 71 8.97 1.67 -12.44
CA LYS A 71 9.27 1.91 -11.01
C LYS A 71 8.10 1.55 -10.07
N LYS A 72 7.05 0.93 -10.60
CA LYS A 72 5.81 0.66 -9.87
C LYS A 72 5.49 -0.83 -9.93
N ARG A 73 4.63 -1.26 -9.03
CA ARG A 73 4.04 -2.60 -9.06
C ARG A 73 2.53 -2.53 -9.08
N TYR A 74 1.91 -3.54 -9.64
CA TYR A 74 0.47 -3.58 -9.88
C TYR A 74 -0.11 -4.95 -9.54
N ALA A 75 -1.28 -4.98 -8.93
CA ALA A 75 -1.99 -6.22 -8.63
C ALA A 75 -3.46 -6.09 -9.02
N LYS A 76 -4.12 -7.21 -9.31
CA LYS A 76 -5.55 -7.26 -9.58
C LYS A 76 -6.26 -7.90 -8.39
N ASP A 77 -7.31 -7.28 -7.89
CA ASP A 77 -8.17 -7.86 -6.85
C ASP A 77 -9.22 -8.82 -7.43
N ALA A 78 -10.04 -9.41 -6.57
CA ALA A 78 -11.10 -10.34 -6.97
C ALA A 78 -12.24 -9.67 -7.76
N GLU A 79 -12.44 -8.36 -7.60
CA GLU A 79 -13.44 -7.55 -8.31
C GLU A 79 -12.93 -7.09 -9.69
N GLY A 80 -11.65 -7.34 -9.96
CA GLY A 80 -10.97 -6.97 -11.19
C GLY A 80 -10.31 -5.59 -11.14
N ASN A 81 -10.36 -4.86 -10.02
CA ASN A 81 -9.69 -3.57 -9.88
C ASN A 81 -8.17 -3.74 -9.85
N VAL A 82 -7.46 -2.75 -10.38
CA VAL A 82 -5.99 -2.73 -10.39
C VAL A 82 -5.48 -1.80 -9.29
N HIS A 83 -4.68 -2.35 -8.39
CA HIS A 83 -3.99 -1.66 -7.31
C HIS A 83 -2.57 -1.31 -7.74
N GLN A 84 -2.10 -0.13 -7.35
CA GLN A 84 -0.75 0.37 -7.62
C GLN A 84 0.05 0.46 -6.32
N PHE A 85 1.34 0.15 -6.42
CA PHE A 85 2.29 0.22 -5.32
C PHE A 85 3.53 0.99 -5.75
N THR A 86 4.07 1.78 -4.82
CA THR A 86 5.28 2.58 -5.00
C THR A 86 6.31 2.26 -3.92
N ASN A 87 7.58 2.40 -4.28
CA ASN A 87 8.70 2.20 -3.39
C ASN A 87 9.17 3.52 -2.77
N THR A 88 9.61 3.50 -1.52
CA THR A 88 10.35 4.58 -0.85
C THR A 88 11.86 4.35 -0.96
N ASN A 89 12.68 5.39 -0.80
CA ASN A 89 14.14 5.30 -0.98
C ASN A 89 14.85 4.28 -0.06
N ASP A 90 14.19 3.83 1.00
CA ASP A 90 14.65 2.78 1.92
C ASP A 90 14.36 1.35 1.42
N GLY A 91 13.76 1.20 0.23
CA GLY A 91 13.38 -0.09 -0.33
C GLY A 91 12.02 -0.62 0.13
N THR A 92 11.30 0.10 0.98
CA THR A 92 9.95 -0.30 1.43
C THR A 92 8.89 0.05 0.40
N TRP A 93 7.97 -0.87 0.12
CA TRP A 93 6.82 -0.63 -0.75
C TRP A 93 5.58 -0.28 0.06
N HIS A 94 4.69 0.52 -0.54
CA HIS A 94 3.38 0.84 0.03
C HIS A 94 2.33 0.99 -1.08
N TRP A 95 1.07 0.76 -0.73
CA TRP A 95 -0.07 1.01 -1.61
C TRP A 95 -0.18 2.50 -1.96
N SER A 96 -0.54 2.82 -3.21
CA SER A 96 -0.59 4.19 -3.72
C SER A 96 -1.82 4.52 -4.57
N GLY A 97 -2.82 3.63 -4.64
CA GLY A 97 -4.06 3.86 -5.37
C GLY A 97 -4.69 2.58 -5.94
N SER A 98 -5.96 2.66 -6.30
CA SER A 98 -6.68 1.58 -7.01
C SER A 98 -7.64 2.16 -8.05
N THR A 99 -7.88 1.43 -9.14
CA THR A 99 -8.99 1.72 -10.07
C THR A 99 -10.36 1.42 -9.44
N GLY A 100 -10.41 0.78 -8.28
CA GLY A 100 -11.62 0.54 -7.50
C GLY A 100 -11.84 1.58 -6.39
N ASP A 101 -10.91 2.53 -6.21
CA ASP A 101 -11.04 3.54 -5.16
C ASP A 101 -12.21 4.48 -5.48
N LYS A 102 -13.15 4.60 -4.55
CA LYS A 102 -14.38 5.40 -4.71
C LYS A 102 -14.15 6.90 -4.52
N SER A 103 -13.07 7.27 -3.85
CA SER A 103 -12.73 8.65 -3.53
C SER A 103 -11.78 9.25 -4.57
N VAL A 104 -10.75 8.50 -4.97
CA VAL A 104 -9.72 8.94 -5.91
C VAL A 104 -9.32 7.75 -6.78
N GLN A 105 -10.18 7.44 -7.74
CA GLN A 105 -9.97 6.34 -8.67
C GLN A 105 -8.71 6.56 -9.53
N LEU A 106 -7.85 5.55 -9.63
CA LEU A 106 -6.80 5.55 -10.64
C LEU A 106 -7.41 5.45 -12.04
N ASP A 107 -6.97 6.30 -12.96
CA ASP A 107 -7.37 6.23 -14.36
C ASP A 107 -6.85 4.93 -15.00
N LYS A 108 -7.77 4.13 -15.56
CA LYS A 108 -7.46 2.88 -16.28
C LYS A 108 -6.57 3.10 -17.50
N ASN A 109 -6.61 4.30 -18.10
CA ASN A 109 -5.75 4.67 -19.22
C ASN A 109 -4.28 4.83 -18.79
N MET A 110 -4.03 5.07 -17.51
CA MET A 110 -2.69 5.19 -16.94
C MET A 110 -2.09 3.84 -16.51
N ILE A 111 -2.84 2.74 -16.67
CA ILE A 111 -2.33 1.39 -16.42
C ILE A 111 -1.52 0.95 -17.64
N PRO A 112 -0.23 0.59 -17.47
CA PRO A 112 0.63 0.19 -18.58
C PRO A 112 0.10 -1.03 -19.34
N ALA A 113 0.31 -1.07 -20.67
CA ALA A 113 -0.20 -2.14 -21.52
C ALA A 113 0.36 -3.53 -21.15
N ASP A 114 1.62 -3.59 -20.72
CA ASP A 114 2.27 -4.79 -20.19
C ASP A 114 1.59 -5.28 -18.91
N VAL A 115 1.19 -4.38 -18.01
CA VAL A 115 0.41 -4.72 -16.80
C VAL A 115 -0.94 -5.30 -17.18
N LYS A 116 -1.67 -4.67 -18.12
CA LYS A 116 -2.96 -5.19 -18.60
C LYS A 116 -2.84 -6.62 -19.12
N LYS A 117 -1.74 -6.92 -19.83
CA LYS A 117 -1.43 -8.27 -20.34
C LYS A 117 -1.05 -9.24 -19.21
N GLN A 118 -0.15 -8.86 -18.31
CA GLN A 118 0.34 -9.72 -17.23
C GLN A 118 -0.76 -10.08 -16.22
N LEU A 119 -1.67 -9.13 -15.92
CA LEU A 119 -2.81 -9.36 -15.03
C LEU A 119 -4.03 -9.98 -15.74
N ASN A 120 -3.89 -10.30 -17.03
CA ASN A 120 -4.94 -10.86 -17.88
C ASN A 120 -6.25 -10.06 -17.78
N LEU A 121 -6.18 -8.75 -18.00
CA LEU A 121 -7.34 -7.86 -18.00
C LEU A 121 -8.14 -8.03 -19.30
N PRO A 122 -9.48 -7.97 -19.25
CA PRO A 122 -10.30 -8.14 -20.44
C PRO A 122 -10.09 -6.97 -21.40
N LYS A 123 -10.09 -7.20 -22.71
CA LYS A 123 -9.85 -6.14 -23.71
C LYS A 123 -10.95 -5.06 -23.75
N LYS A 124 -12.17 -5.42 -23.34
CA LYS A 124 -13.33 -4.52 -23.35
C LYS A 124 -13.56 -3.99 -21.93
N GLY A 125 -13.56 -2.66 -21.76
CA GLY A 125 -13.77 -2.01 -20.47
C GLY A 125 -12.49 -1.79 -19.64
N TRP A 126 -11.31 -2.03 -20.25
CA TRP A 126 -9.97 -1.79 -19.70
C TRP A 126 -9.02 -1.21 -20.74
#